data_AF-A0A7W7HM24-F1
#
_entry.id   AF-A0A7W7HM24-F1
#
_cell.length_a   1.000
_cell.length_b   1.000
_cell.length_c   1.000
_cell.angle_alpha   90.00
_cell.angle_beta   90.00
_cell.angle_gamma   90.00
#
_symmetry.space_group_name_H-M   'P 1'
#
loop_
_entity.id
_entity.type
_entity.pdbx_description
1 polymer ?
#
loop_
_entity_poly.entity_id
_entity_poly.type
_entity_poly.pdbx_seq_one_letter_code
_entity_poly.pdbx_strand_id
1 'polypeptide(L)'
;MNGDWAARLKNATSRATFPYEVDEQQVGPPAPDLDRTMPWMPDDLITLFREVGPISLPDIGNGYFLYPPTPVDRPDRLDDAEIVVFGSNGGGDQYVRTLADGRVLRLQGLAYIDGVFVSNDVGAERVGDDLAYFLDRLVVAVEAFADHGHVTDL
;
A
#
# COMPACT_ATOMS: atom_id res chain seq x y z
N MET A 1 9.55 8.14 9.01
CA MET A 1 9.12 6.78 9.43
C MET A 1 10.17 6.24 10.38
N ASN A 2 9.77 5.56 11.47
CA ASN A 2 10.72 4.77 12.24
C ASN A 2 10.86 3.42 11.52
N GLY A 3 12.08 3.02 11.16
CA GLY A 3 12.37 1.77 10.43
C GLY A 3 11.99 0.46 11.16
N ASP A 4 11.27 0.54 12.27
CA ASP A 4 10.76 -0.59 13.04
C ASP A 4 9.57 -1.29 12.35
N TRP A 5 8.78 -0.55 11.56
CA TRP A 5 7.61 -1.08 10.85
C TRP A 5 7.93 -2.32 9.99
N ALA A 6 9.00 -2.25 9.19
CA ALA A 6 9.41 -3.34 8.29
C ALA A 6 9.78 -4.61 9.05
N ALA A 7 10.46 -4.46 10.19
CA ALA A 7 10.86 -5.56 11.05
C ALA A 7 9.65 -6.20 11.74
N ARG A 8 8.71 -5.39 12.21
CA ARG A 8 7.44 -5.85 12.79
C ARG A 8 6.62 -6.65 11.79
N LEU A 9 6.48 -6.14 10.56
CA LEU A 9 5.77 -6.83 9.49
C LEU A 9 6.41 -8.20 9.19
N LYS A 10 7.74 -8.25 8.98
CA LYS A 10 8.46 -9.51 8.77
C LYS A 10 8.26 -10.51 9.90
N ASN A 11 8.34 -10.04 11.15
CA ASN A 11 8.11 -10.88 12.33
C ASN A 11 6.67 -11.42 12.35
N ALA A 12 5.66 -10.57 12.16
CA ALA A 12 4.26 -10.98 12.14
C ALA A 12 3.98 -12.04 11.06
N THR A 13 4.43 -11.80 9.83
CA THR A 13 4.27 -12.75 8.71
C THR A 13 4.94 -14.10 8.99
N SER A 14 6.11 -14.11 9.66
CA SER A 14 6.81 -15.36 10.01
C SER A 14 6.08 -16.22 11.06
N ARG A 15 5.18 -15.62 11.85
CA ARG A 15 4.38 -16.30 12.88
C ARG A 15 3.01 -16.75 12.37
N ALA A 16 2.55 -16.21 11.24
CA ALA A 16 1.24 -16.52 10.69
C ALA A 16 1.15 -18.01 10.30
N THR A 17 0.01 -18.64 10.61
CA THR A 17 -0.25 -20.05 10.30
C THR A 17 -1.43 -20.14 9.34
N PHE A 18 -1.27 -20.88 8.25
CA PHE A 18 -2.27 -20.95 7.18
C PHE A 18 -2.81 -22.37 7.04
N PRO A 19 -4.13 -22.55 6.85
CA PRO A 19 -4.73 -23.87 6.63
C PRO A 19 -4.53 -24.40 5.19
N TYR A 20 -3.73 -23.71 4.38
CA TYR A 20 -3.42 -24.00 2.98
C TYR A 20 -1.91 -23.85 2.72
N GLU A 21 -1.46 -24.29 1.55
CA GLU A 21 -0.08 -24.08 1.10
C GLU A 21 0.17 -22.57 0.95
N VAL A 22 1.25 -22.09 1.56
CA VAL A 22 1.55 -20.66 1.69
C VAL A 22 2.23 -20.18 0.42
N ASP A 23 1.69 -19.13 -0.20
CA ASP A 23 2.40 -18.43 -1.25
C ASP A 23 3.57 -17.63 -0.64
N GLU A 24 4.67 -17.47 -1.37
CA GLU A 24 5.84 -16.79 -0.82
C GLU A 24 5.54 -15.34 -0.44
N GLN A 25 5.57 -15.08 0.86
CA GLN A 25 5.47 -13.75 1.42
C GLN A 25 6.81 -13.02 1.20
N GLN A 26 6.80 -11.96 0.39
CA GLN A 26 8.03 -11.32 -0.07
C GLN A 26 8.08 -9.85 0.34
N VAL A 27 9.28 -9.43 0.78
CA VAL A 27 9.66 -8.03 0.92
C VAL A 27 10.85 -7.82 -0.01
N GLY A 28 10.62 -7.09 -1.11
CA GLY A 28 11.62 -6.83 -2.13
C GLY A 28 12.71 -5.85 -1.69
N PRO A 29 13.76 -5.68 -2.52
CA PRO A 29 14.85 -4.78 -2.23
C PRO A 29 14.41 -3.30 -2.36
N PRO A 30 15.02 -2.37 -1.61
CA PRO A 30 14.83 -0.94 -1.80
C PRO A 30 15.02 -0.45 -3.24
N ALA A 31 14.25 0.57 -3.62
CA ALA A 31 14.36 1.23 -4.92
C ALA A 31 15.27 2.48 -4.85
N PRO A 32 16.38 2.54 -5.61
CA PRO A 32 17.24 3.72 -5.68
C PRO A 32 16.71 4.79 -6.67
N ASP A 33 17.18 6.03 -6.51
CA ASP A 33 17.06 7.13 -7.48
C ASP A 33 15.63 7.60 -7.87
N LEU A 34 14.62 7.35 -7.02
CA LEU A 34 13.24 7.77 -7.27
C LEU A 34 13.06 9.29 -7.35
N ASP A 35 13.79 10.03 -6.53
CA ASP A 35 13.84 11.50 -6.53
C ASP A 35 14.35 12.10 -7.84
N ARG A 36 15.17 11.34 -8.58
CA ARG A 36 15.69 11.76 -9.89
C ARG A 36 14.75 11.40 -11.03
N THR A 37 14.08 10.25 -10.93
CA THR A 37 13.23 9.70 -11.98
C THR A 37 11.78 10.19 -11.89
N MET A 38 11.30 10.50 -10.68
CA MET A 38 9.94 10.96 -10.39
C MET A 38 10.01 12.09 -9.34
N PRO A 39 10.44 13.30 -9.73
CA PRO A 39 10.61 14.43 -8.80
C PRO A 39 9.30 14.94 -8.20
N TRP A 40 8.16 14.53 -8.76
CA TRP A 40 6.82 14.82 -8.25
C TRP A 40 6.38 13.84 -7.14
N MET A 41 7.11 12.74 -6.92
CA MET A 41 6.72 11.72 -5.95
C MET A 41 6.87 12.27 -4.52
N PRO A 42 5.90 12.04 -3.64
CA PRO A 42 5.98 12.44 -2.24
C PRO A 42 7.19 11.85 -1.50
N ASP A 43 7.85 12.67 -0.68
CA ASP A 43 9.05 12.29 0.10
C ASP A 43 8.84 11.08 1.02
N ASP A 44 7.64 10.93 1.57
CA ASP A 44 7.28 9.80 2.44
C ASP A 44 7.19 8.49 1.64
N LEU A 45 6.63 8.48 0.43
CA LEU A 45 6.66 7.32 -0.46
C LEU A 45 8.08 7.00 -0.94
N ILE A 46 8.87 8.03 -1.28
CA ILE A 46 10.30 7.84 -1.62
C ILE A 46 11.02 7.19 -0.43
N THR A 47 10.76 7.68 0.79
CA THR A 47 11.34 7.12 2.02
C THR A 47 10.91 5.67 2.21
N LEU A 48 9.62 5.37 2.06
CA LEU A 48 9.09 4.01 2.15
C LEU A 48 9.81 3.08 1.18
N PHE A 49 9.86 3.43 -0.11
CA PHE A 49 10.49 2.60 -1.14
C PHE A 49 12.01 2.46 -0.99
N ARG A 50 12.68 3.40 -0.32
CA ARG A 50 14.10 3.32 0.04
C ARG A 50 14.35 2.42 1.26
N GLU A 51 13.37 2.26 2.14
CA GLU A 51 13.50 1.39 3.31
C GLU A 51 13.02 -0.03 3.01
N VAL A 52 11.94 -0.15 2.25
CA VAL A 52 11.24 -1.41 1.99
C VAL A 52 10.79 -1.45 0.54
N GLY A 53 11.26 -2.46 -0.19
CA GLY A 53 10.83 -2.69 -1.56
C GLY A 53 9.38 -3.17 -1.65
N PRO A 54 8.97 -3.73 -2.80
CA PRO A 54 7.61 -4.23 -2.98
C PRO A 54 7.26 -5.28 -1.91
N ILE A 55 6.03 -5.25 -1.45
CA ILE A 55 5.52 -6.22 -0.47
C ILE A 55 4.46 -7.07 -1.15
N SER A 56 4.52 -8.38 -0.91
CA SER A 56 3.54 -9.35 -1.35
C SER A 56 3.12 -10.18 -0.15
N LEU A 57 1.90 -9.96 0.34
CA LEU A 57 1.29 -10.70 1.45
C LEU A 57 -0.02 -11.36 1.01
N PRO A 58 -0.01 -12.29 0.04
CA PRO A 58 -1.22 -12.84 -0.58
C PRO A 58 -2.14 -13.55 0.41
N ASP A 59 -1.56 -14.21 1.43
CA ASP A 59 -2.32 -15.04 2.36
C ASP A 59 -2.93 -14.29 3.56
N ILE A 60 -2.61 -13.00 3.74
CA ILE A 60 -3.14 -12.21 4.85
C ILE A 60 -4.48 -11.61 4.45
N GLY A 61 -5.58 -12.26 4.83
CA GLY A 61 -6.94 -11.81 4.49
C GLY A 61 -7.24 -11.95 2.99
N ASN A 62 -7.55 -10.83 2.32
CA ASN A 62 -7.71 -10.78 0.86
C ASN A 62 -6.37 -10.61 0.11
N GLY A 63 -5.28 -10.47 0.86
CA GLY A 63 -3.96 -10.16 0.36
C GLY A 63 -3.61 -8.68 0.58
N TYR A 64 -2.33 -8.39 0.81
CA TYR A 64 -1.82 -7.01 0.85
C TYR A 64 -0.56 -6.87 0.01
N PHE A 65 -0.57 -5.89 -0.89
CA PHE A 65 0.53 -5.68 -1.81
C PHE A 65 0.97 -4.22 -1.77
N LEU A 66 2.27 -3.98 -1.59
CA LEU A 66 2.89 -2.70 -1.92
C LEU A 66 3.61 -2.86 -3.26
N TYR A 67 3.25 -2.03 -4.23
CA TYR A 67 3.79 -2.11 -5.57
C TYR A 67 5.20 -1.54 -5.63
N PRO A 68 6.08 -2.07 -6.52
CA PRO A 68 7.33 -1.40 -6.81
C PRO A 68 7.02 -0.04 -7.46
N PRO A 69 7.82 1.00 -7.16
CA PRO A 69 7.67 2.28 -7.84
C PRO A 69 7.95 2.08 -9.33
N THR A 70 6.96 2.40 -10.17
CA THR A 70 7.08 2.31 -11.63
C THR A 70 7.38 3.71 -12.16
N PRO A 71 8.50 3.93 -12.88
CA PRO A 71 8.82 5.25 -13.43
C PRO A 71 7.73 5.76 -14.36
N VAL A 72 7.06 6.85 -13.98
CA VAL A 72 6.06 7.55 -14.78
C VAL A 72 6.29 9.05 -14.74
N ASP A 73 5.99 9.74 -15.85
CA ASP A 73 6.29 11.16 -16.00
C ASP A 73 5.34 12.07 -15.21
N ARG A 74 4.20 11.54 -14.74
CA ARG A 74 3.16 12.28 -14.00
C ARG A 74 2.36 11.35 -13.07
N PRO A 75 1.77 11.87 -11.98
CA PRO A 75 0.88 11.11 -11.12
C PRO A 75 -0.41 10.71 -11.83
N ASP A 76 -1.06 9.67 -11.31
CA ASP A 76 -2.44 9.34 -11.66
C ASP A 76 -3.40 10.38 -11.05
N ARG A 77 -4.66 10.34 -11.47
CA ARG A 77 -5.70 11.23 -10.93
C ARG A 77 -6.87 10.43 -10.37
N LEU A 78 -7.46 10.95 -9.30
CA LEU A 78 -8.80 10.59 -8.84
C LEU A 78 -9.68 11.81 -9.10
N ASP A 79 -10.54 11.71 -10.11
CA ASP A 79 -11.22 12.86 -10.71
C ASP A 79 -10.22 13.99 -11.04
N ASP A 80 -10.27 15.08 -10.29
CA ASP A 80 -9.36 16.22 -10.47
C ASP A 80 -8.11 16.21 -9.58
N ALA A 81 -8.06 15.35 -8.57
CA ALA A 81 -6.97 15.30 -7.59
C ALA A 81 -5.84 14.37 -8.06
N GLU A 82 -4.59 14.83 -7.92
CA GLU A 82 -3.43 13.99 -8.19
C GLU A 82 -3.19 12.99 -7.05
N ILE A 83 -2.91 11.75 -7.42
CA ILE A 83 -2.71 10.62 -6.51
C ILE A 83 -1.53 9.75 -6.94
N VAL A 84 -0.99 8.97 -6.00
CA VAL A 84 -0.04 7.90 -6.28
C VAL A 84 -0.66 6.58 -5.85
N VAL A 85 -0.87 5.67 -6.79
CA VAL A 85 -1.18 4.27 -6.47
C VAL A 85 0.08 3.61 -5.95
N PHE A 86 0.02 3.05 -4.74
CA PHE A 86 1.20 2.43 -4.12
C PHE A 86 0.96 1.00 -3.65
N GLY A 87 -0.28 0.52 -3.69
CA GLY A 87 -0.59 -0.84 -3.26
C GLY A 87 -2.02 -1.29 -3.57
N SER A 88 -2.34 -2.52 -3.19
CA SER A 88 -3.68 -3.10 -3.34
C SER A 88 -3.97 -4.16 -2.28
N ASN A 89 -5.23 -4.58 -2.17
CA ASN A 89 -5.66 -5.63 -1.27
C ASN A 89 -5.90 -7.00 -1.94
N GLY A 90 -5.35 -7.25 -3.14
CA GLY A 90 -5.55 -8.51 -3.90
C GLY A 90 -6.95 -8.73 -4.47
N GLY A 91 -7.99 -8.19 -3.85
CA GLY A 91 -9.39 -8.23 -4.26
C GLY A 91 -9.79 -7.18 -5.29
N GLY A 92 -8.84 -6.38 -5.78
CA GLY A 92 -9.05 -5.35 -6.79
C GLY A 92 -9.08 -3.91 -6.25
N ASP A 93 -9.11 -3.73 -4.93
CA ASP A 93 -9.04 -2.39 -4.35
C ASP A 93 -7.62 -1.82 -4.46
N GLN A 94 -7.52 -0.53 -4.71
CA GLN A 94 -6.25 0.19 -4.82
C GLN A 94 -6.05 1.10 -3.61
N TYR A 95 -4.83 1.10 -3.05
CA TYR A 95 -4.41 2.07 -2.05
C TYR A 95 -3.66 3.21 -2.73
N VAL A 96 -4.15 4.43 -2.51
CA VAL A 96 -3.62 5.63 -3.13
C VAL A 96 -3.29 6.67 -2.09
N ARG A 97 -2.22 7.43 -2.33
CA ARG A 97 -1.86 8.61 -1.53
C ARG A 97 -2.17 9.87 -2.33
N THR A 98 -2.93 10.79 -1.76
CA THR A 98 -3.18 12.10 -2.39
C THR A 98 -1.92 12.97 -2.35
N LEU A 99 -1.65 13.71 -3.43
CA LEU A 99 -0.52 14.65 -3.46
C LEU A 99 -0.82 15.91 -2.64
N ALA A 100 -2.08 16.36 -2.67
CA ALA A 100 -2.47 17.64 -2.09
C ALA A 100 -2.39 17.69 -0.56
N ASP A 101 -2.79 16.62 0.13
CA ASP A 101 -2.92 16.58 1.59
C ASP A 101 -2.35 15.32 2.25
N GLY A 102 -1.77 14.40 1.46
CA GLY A 102 -1.06 13.21 1.97
C GLY A 102 -1.95 12.10 2.51
N ARG A 103 -3.27 12.23 2.43
CA ARG A 103 -4.23 11.22 2.87
C ARG A 103 -4.07 9.93 2.08
N VAL A 104 -4.36 8.81 2.76
CA VAL A 104 -4.42 7.50 2.11
C VAL A 104 -5.88 7.11 1.90
N LEU A 105 -6.22 6.77 0.66
CA LEU A 105 -7.55 6.32 0.26
C LEU A 105 -7.51 4.88 -0.23
N ARG A 106 -8.58 4.13 0.02
CA ARG A 106 -8.92 2.85 -0.59
C ARG A 106 -9.93 3.11 -1.70
N LEU A 107 -9.54 2.78 -2.93
CA LEU A 107 -10.39 2.89 -4.11
C LEU A 107 -11.04 1.54 -4.41
N GLN A 108 -12.37 1.50 -4.46
CA GLN A 108 -13.16 0.28 -4.63
C GLN A 108 -14.09 0.41 -5.84
N GLY A 109 -13.98 -0.52 -6.78
CA GLY A 109 -14.89 -0.60 -7.93
C GLY A 109 -14.87 0.62 -8.87
N LEU A 110 -13.80 1.41 -8.84
CA LEU A 110 -13.63 2.57 -9.73
C LEU A 110 -13.10 2.16 -11.11
N ALA A 111 -13.60 2.83 -12.14
CA ALA A 111 -13.08 2.68 -13.49
C ALA A 111 -11.77 3.47 -13.64
N TYR A 112 -10.78 2.88 -14.30
CA TYR A 112 -9.52 3.54 -14.63
C TYR A 112 -9.43 3.76 -16.15
N ILE A 113 -9.38 5.03 -16.56
CA ILE A 113 -9.38 5.44 -17.96
C ILE A 113 -8.29 6.48 -18.16
N ASP A 114 -7.31 6.19 -19.00
CA ASP A 114 -6.26 7.10 -19.44
C ASP A 114 -5.53 7.88 -18.31
N GLY A 115 -5.23 7.21 -17.19
CA GLY A 115 -4.55 7.83 -16.04
C GLY A 115 -5.48 8.43 -14.99
N VAL A 116 -6.79 8.21 -15.11
CA VAL A 116 -7.80 8.78 -14.22
C VAL A 116 -8.70 7.68 -13.66
N PHE A 117 -8.74 7.58 -12.34
CA PHE A 117 -9.81 6.90 -11.61
C PHE A 117 -11.04 7.80 -11.59
N VAL A 118 -12.14 7.29 -12.13
CA VAL A 118 -13.41 8.01 -12.19
C VAL A 118 -14.25 7.60 -10.99
N SER A 119 -14.49 8.54 -10.08
CA SER A 119 -15.32 8.29 -8.92
C SER A 119 -16.79 8.16 -9.33
N ASN A 120 -17.42 7.07 -8.91
CA ASN A 120 -18.85 7.11 -8.58
C ASN A 120 -18.92 7.38 -7.07
N ASP A 121 -19.96 8.07 -6.58
CA ASP A 121 -20.06 8.67 -5.22
C ASP A 121 -19.72 7.77 -4.00
N VAL A 122 -19.38 6.49 -4.18
CA VAL A 122 -19.18 5.46 -3.16
C VAL A 122 -17.77 4.85 -3.18
N GLY A 123 -16.99 4.99 -4.25
CA GLY A 123 -15.81 4.16 -4.48
C GLY A 123 -14.47 4.66 -3.93
N ALA A 124 -14.43 5.72 -3.11
CA ALA A 124 -13.21 6.22 -2.48
C ALA A 124 -13.40 6.40 -0.97
N GLU A 125 -12.75 5.56 -0.18
CA GLU A 125 -12.80 5.59 1.29
C GLU A 125 -11.47 6.07 1.86
N ARG A 126 -11.51 6.89 2.91
CA ARG A 126 -10.30 7.29 3.63
C ARG A 126 -9.89 6.22 4.65
N VAL A 127 -8.70 5.65 4.48
CA VAL A 127 -8.14 4.61 5.37
C VAL A 127 -6.91 5.09 6.16
N GLY A 128 -6.43 6.31 5.88
CA GLY A 128 -5.38 6.93 6.68
C GLY A 128 -5.35 8.45 6.60
N ASP A 129 -4.96 9.06 7.72
CA ASP A 129 -4.66 10.49 7.76
C ASP A 129 -3.40 10.81 6.96
N ASP A 130 -2.43 9.91 6.98
CA ASP A 130 -1.18 9.95 6.22
C ASP A 130 -0.65 8.52 5.97
N LEU A 131 0.47 8.41 5.25
CA LEU A 131 1.11 7.14 4.95
C LEU A 131 1.60 6.41 6.22
N ALA A 132 2.10 7.13 7.21
CA ALA A 132 2.62 6.52 8.43
C ALA A 132 1.49 5.85 9.24
N TYR A 133 0.37 6.54 9.39
CA TYR A 133 -0.84 5.99 10.02
C TYR A 133 -1.33 4.73 9.30
N PHE A 134 -1.38 4.76 7.97
CA PHE A 134 -1.79 3.59 7.18
C PHE A 134 -0.85 2.40 7.40
N LEU A 135 0.47 2.61 7.38
CA LEU A 135 1.47 1.56 7.57
C LEU A 135 1.40 0.96 8.99
N ASP A 136 1.16 1.79 10.00
CA ASP A 136 0.94 1.32 11.38
C ASP A 136 -0.33 0.46 11.48
N ARG A 137 -1.43 0.87 10.83
CA ARG A 137 -2.67 0.09 10.75
C ARG A 137 -2.45 -1.24 10.03
N LEU A 138 -1.70 -1.25 8.94
CA LEU A 138 -1.33 -2.48 8.22
C LEU A 138 -0.58 -3.47 9.11
N VAL A 139 0.40 -2.98 9.88
CA VAL A 139 1.13 -3.86 10.82
C VAL A 139 0.20 -4.42 11.88
N VAL A 140 -0.67 -3.60 12.47
CA VAL A 140 -1.65 -4.07 13.47
C VAL A 140 -2.58 -5.13 12.87
N ALA A 141 -3.03 -4.94 11.63
CA ALA A 141 -3.90 -5.89 10.93
C ALA A 141 -3.20 -7.23 10.66
N VAL A 142 -1.92 -7.18 10.26
CA VAL A 142 -1.10 -8.38 10.01
C VAL A 142 -0.74 -9.09 11.33
N GLU A 143 -0.42 -8.34 12.39
CA GLU A 143 -0.19 -8.88 13.74
C GLU A 143 -1.45 -9.58 14.27
N ALA A 144 -2.63 -8.96 14.12
CA ALA A 144 -3.91 -9.56 14.52
C ALA A 144 -4.22 -10.84 13.73
N PHE A 145 -3.93 -10.86 12.42
CA PHE A 145 -4.06 -12.07 11.62
C PHE A 145 -3.13 -13.18 12.10
N ALA A 146 -1.86 -12.86 12.37
CA ALA A 146 -0.89 -13.83 12.85
C ALA A 146 -1.31 -14.43 14.22
N ASP A 147 -1.90 -13.62 15.09
CA ASP A 147 -2.29 -14.04 16.43
C ASP A 147 -3.67 -14.74 16.48
N HIS A 148 -4.59 -14.44 15.56
CA HIS A 148 -6.00 -14.85 15.64
C HIS A 148 -6.60 -15.46 14.36
N GLY A 149 -5.89 -15.46 13.24
CA GLY A 149 -6.36 -15.99 11.95
C GLY A 149 -7.40 -15.11 11.23
N HIS A 150 -7.64 -13.88 11.71
CA HIS A 150 -8.58 -12.93 11.11
C HIS A 150 -7.97 -11.53 11.06
N VAL A 151 -8.21 -10.82 9.95
CA VAL A 151 -7.72 -9.45 9.75
C VAL A 151 -8.71 -8.44 10.34
N THR A 152 -8.21 -7.37 10.94
CA THR A 152 -9.01 -6.17 11.25
C THR A 152 -9.04 -5.23 10.05
N ASP A 153 -10.19 -4.64 9.75
CA ASP A 153 -10.34 -3.77 8.56
C ASP A 153 -9.33 -2.59 8.55
N LEU A 154 -8.83 -2.30 7.34
CA LEU A 154 -7.91 -1.19 7.04
C LEU A 154 -8.67 0.01 6.50
#